data_AF-A0A023EKV9-F1
#
_entry.id   AF-A0A023EKV9-F1
#
_cell.length_a   1.000
_cell.length_b   1.000
_cell.length_c   1.000
_cell.angle_alpha   90.00
_cell.angle_beta   90.00
_cell.angle_gamma   90.00
#
_symmetry.space_group_name_H-M   'P 1'
#
loop_
_entity.id
_entity.type
_entity.pdbx_description
1 polymer ?
#
loop_
_entity_poly.entity_id
_entity_poly.type
_entity_poly.pdbx_seq_one_letter_code
_entity_poly.pdbx_strand_id
1 'polypeptide(L)'
;KDVTDHPFVELLWMRYKMGLSYCNNIGFYLLLKSKKMKVKNHPVVKRMVQMKQLLVELEQKYENSIKSQVEELLGHIAAGDELVFEEAPLPVEKPKQKKKKLLMLEDMEEGDHVEDEDEIGDSEESSSEEDEPSAKKVRLDESDSEEEQEQGDEEMAPEEGDEEAEEGDSKRKITYQMAKNKGLTARKKKDQRNIRVKNRRKFQKALVRRKGTVRAVRTETTRYAGEATGIKAFIKRSIKIK
;
A
#
# COMPACT_ATOMS: atom_id res chain seq x y z
N LYS A 1 10.59 -38.31 17.05
CA LYS A 1 9.49 -37.38 16.79
C LYS A 1 8.48 -38.13 15.94
N ASP A 2 7.20 -38.11 16.30
CA ASP A 2 6.18 -38.84 15.56
C ASP A 2 6.15 -38.37 14.10
N VAL A 3 5.91 -39.30 13.18
CA VAL A 3 5.91 -39.04 11.72
C VAL A 3 4.91 -37.93 11.35
N THR A 4 3.92 -37.69 12.20
CA THR A 4 2.88 -36.66 12.07
C THR A 4 3.40 -35.23 12.23
N ASP A 5 4.52 -35.02 12.93
CA ASP A 5 5.05 -33.69 13.22
C ASP A 5 6.10 -33.23 12.19
N HIS A 6 6.26 -33.98 11.10
CA HIS A 6 7.22 -33.61 10.07
C HIS A 6 6.71 -32.40 9.27
N PRO A 7 7.54 -31.37 9.01
CA PRO A 7 7.15 -30.16 8.27
C PRO A 7 6.54 -30.44 6.89
N PHE A 8 6.88 -31.58 6.29
CA PHE A 8 6.28 -32.03 5.04
C PHE A 8 4.80 -32.42 5.18
N VAL A 9 4.44 -33.12 6.26
CA VAL A 9 3.05 -33.52 6.52
C VAL A 9 2.20 -32.27 6.78
N GLU A 10 2.76 -31.29 7.49
CA GLU A 10 2.12 -29.99 7.67
C GLU A 10 1.91 -29.26 6.33
N LEU A 11 2.91 -29.26 5.44
CA LEU A 11 2.80 -28.68 4.10
C LEU A 11 1.70 -29.34 3.27
N LEU A 12 1.59 -30.68 3.32
CA LEU A 12 0.52 -31.42 2.63
C LEU A 12 -0.85 -31.07 3.19
N TRP A 13 -0.98 -30.99 4.52
CA TRP A 13 -2.23 -30.62 5.16
C TRP A 13 -2.66 -29.19 4.81
N MET A 14 -1.70 -28.26 4.79
CA MET A 14 -1.93 -26.89 4.36
C MET A 14 -2.34 -26.82 2.89
N ARG A 15 -1.71 -27.58 1.98
CA ARG A 15 -2.11 -27.68 0.57
C ARG A 15 -3.55 -28.16 0.43
N TYR A 16 -3.91 -29.22 1.16
CA TYR A 16 -5.27 -29.76 1.17
C TYR A 16 -6.29 -28.73 1.66
N LYS A 17 -6.03 -28.07 2.81
CA LYS A 17 -6.92 -27.07 3.40
C LYS A 17 -7.11 -25.85 2.51
N MET A 18 -6.04 -25.38 1.86
CA MET A 18 -6.08 -24.28 0.90
C MET A 18 -6.88 -24.64 -0.35
N GLY A 19 -6.68 -25.85 -0.89
CA GLY A 19 -7.45 -26.36 -2.03
C GLY A 19 -8.94 -26.48 -1.72
N LEU A 20 -9.29 -27.04 -0.56
CA LEU A 20 -10.69 -27.16 -0.12
C LEU A 20 -11.36 -25.79 0.01
N SER A 21 -10.65 -24.83 0.60
CA SER A 21 -11.15 -23.47 0.76
C SER A 21 -11.29 -22.75 -0.60
N TYR A 22 -10.42 -23.01 -1.56
CA TYR A 22 -10.53 -22.50 -2.93
C TYR A 22 -11.76 -23.07 -3.65
N CYS A 23 -12.01 -24.38 -3.56
CA CYS A 23 -13.20 -25.04 -4.08
C CYS A 23 -14.49 -24.47 -3.48
N ASN A 24 -14.53 -24.21 -2.17
CA ASN A 24 -15.67 -23.57 -1.51
C ASN A 24 -15.94 -22.16 -2.06
N ASN A 25 -14.89 -21.36 -2.27
CA ASN A 25 -15.03 -20.01 -2.85
C ASN A 25 -15.48 -20.05 -4.31
N ILE A 26 -15.02 -21.02 -5.11
CA ILE A 26 -15.53 -21.26 -6.47
C ILE A 26 -17.01 -21.63 -6.44
N GLY A 27 -17.41 -22.56 -5.57
CA GLY A 27 -18.81 -22.97 -5.43
C GLY A 27 -19.72 -21.79 -5.08
N PHE A 28 -19.27 -20.94 -4.17
CA PHE A 28 -20.01 -19.72 -3.81
C PHE A 28 -20.05 -18.70 -4.97
N TYR A 29 -18.96 -18.52 -5.71
CA TYR A 29 -18.94 -17.69 -6.92
C TYR A 29 -19.95 -18.17 -7.97
N LEU A 30 -20.01 -19.49 -8.21
CA LEU A 30 -20.96 -20.10 -9.14
C LEU A 30 -22.42 -19.90 -8.66
N LEU A 31 -22.67 -20.02 -7.36
CA LEU A 31 -23.97 -19.74 -6.75
C LEU A 31 -24.40 -18.28 -6.95
N LEU A 32 -23.49 -17.32 -6.80
CA LEU A 32 -23.79 -15.90 -7.06
C LEU A 32 -24.10 -15.65 -8.53
N LYS A 33 -23.38 -16.32 -9.44
CA LYS A 33 -23.63 -16.25 -10.88
C LYS A 33 -24.97 -16.83 -11.28
N SER A 34 -25.39 -17.96 -10.70
CA SER A 34 -26.70 -18.56 -10.98
C SER A 34 -27.85 -17.67 -10.53
N LYS A 35 -27.68 -16.98 -9.39
CA LYS A 35 -28.62 -15.96 -8.87
C LYS A 35 -28.61 -14.64 -9.65
N LYS A 36 -27.84 -14.51 -10.74
CA LYS A 36 -27.71 -13.30 -11.57
C LYS A 36 -27.26 -12.05 -10.79
N MET A 37 -26.53 -12.24 -9.69
CA MET A 37 -25.94 -11.15 -8.91
C MET A 37 -24.73 -10.55 -9.65
N LYS A 38 -24.49 -9.24 -9.49
CA LYS A 38 -23.29 -8.59 -10.03
C LYS A 38 -22.06 -8.99 -9.20
N VAL A 39 -21.19 -9.83 -9.76
CA VAL A 39 -20.06 -10.44 -9.01
C VAL A 39 -18.75 -9.66 -9.09
N LYS A 40 -18.66 -8.61 -9.94
CA LYS A 40 -17.40 -7.87 -10.19
C LYS A 40 -16.79 -7.28 -8.92
N ASN A 41 -17.61 -6.74 -8.02
CA ASN A 41 -17.14 -6.07 -6.80
C ASN A 41 -17.32 -6.95 -5.54
N HIS A 42 -17.60 -8.24 -5.71
CA HIS A 42 -17.83 -9.13 -4.58
C HIS A 42 -16.49 -9.63 -3.99
N PRO A 43 -16.30 -9.64 -2.66
CA PRO A 43 -15.03 -10.04 -2.01
C PRO A 43 -14.54 -11.44 -2.38
N VAL A 44 -15.43 -12.33 -2.81
CA VAL A 44 -15.10 -13.69 -3.27
C VAL A 44 -14.15 -13.70 -4.45
N VAL A 45 -14.25 -12.72 -5.37
CA VAL A 45 -13.31 -12.63 -6.50
C VAL A 45 -11.91 -12.30 -5.99
N LYS A 46 -11.79 -11.35 -5.06
CA LYS A 46 -10.52 -11.02 -4.39
C LYS A 46 -9.97 -12.23 -3.63
N ARG A 47 -10.83 -12.95 -2.90
CA ARG A 47 -10.44 -14.16 -2.13
C ARG A 47 -9.95 -15.29 -3.02
N MET A 48 -10.58 -15.51 -4.17
CA MET A 48 -10.16 -16.51 -5.15
C MET A 48 -8.76 -16.19 -5.73
N VAL A 49 -8.49 -14.93 -6.06
CA VAL A 49 -7.17 -14.50 -6.56
C VAL A 49 -6.10 -14.72 -5.50
N GLN A 50 -6.36 -14.32 -4.26
CA GLN A 50 -5.44 -14.55 -3.13
C GLN A 50 -5.13 -16.05 -2.94
N MET A 51 -6.17 -16.90 -2.95
CA MET A 51 -5.98 -18.34 -2.79
C MET A 51 -5.18 -18.95 -3.94
N LYS A 52 -5.40 -18.50 -5.17
CA LYS A 52 -4.64 -18.95 -6.33
C LYS A 52 -3.15 -18.58 -6.21
N GLN A 53 -2.84 -17.35 -5.78
CA GLN A 53 -1.46 -16.91 -5.57
C GLN A 53 -0.76 -17.78 -4.51
N LEU A 54 -1.41 -17.99 -3.36
CA LEU A 54 -0.85 -18.82 -2.28
C LEU A 54 -0.66 -20.29 -2.71
N LEU A 55 -1.56 -20.85 -3.52
CA LEU A 55 -1.38 -22.20 -4.06
C LEU A 55 -0.16 -22.30 -4.97
N VAL A 56 0.09 -21.29 -5.82
CA VAL A 56 1.28 -21.23 -6.68
C VAL A 56 2.56 -21.14 -5.84
N GLU A 57 2.57 -20.31 -4.79
CA GLU A 57 3.72 -20.20 -3.89
C GLU A 57 4.01 -21.52 -3.15
N LEU A 58 2.96 -22.23 -2.71
CA LEU A 58 3.11 -23.54 -2.08
C LEU A 58 3.65 -24.60 -3.05
N GLU A 59 3.20 -24.58 -4.31
CA GLU A 59 3.69 -25.46 -5.37
C GLU A 59 5.18 -25.23 -5.63
N GLN A 60 5.61 -23.97 -5.74
CA GLN A 60 7.02 -23.61 -5.93
C GLN A 60 7.90 -24.09 -4.77
N LYS A 61 7.43 -23.97 -3.53
CA LYS A 61 8.16 -24.45 -2.35
C LYS A 61 8.32 -25.98 -2.35
N TYR A 62 7.26 -26.70 -2.76
CA TYR A 62 7.29 -28.15 -2.89
C TYR A 62 8.30 -28.60 -3.97
N GLU A 63 8.21 -28.01 -5.16
CA GLU A 63 9.09 -28.28 -6.31
C GLU A 63 10.58 -28.08 -5.97
N ASN A 64 10.91 -26.99 -5.27
CA ASN A 64 12.30 -26.65 -4.97
C ASN A 64 12.92 -27.43 -3.81
N SER A 65 12.11 -27.95 -2.89
CA SER A 65 12.62 -28.48 -1.61
C SER A 65 12.54 -29.99 -1.48
N ILE A 66 11.45 -30.60 -1.94
CA ILE A 66 11.09 -31.98 -1.53
C ILE A 66 10.80 -32.87 -2.75
N LYS A 67 10.51 -32.30 -3.91
CA LYS A 67 10.16 -33.07 -5.11
C LYS A 67 11.21 -34.12 -5.51
N SER A 68 12.49 -33.77 -5.53
CA SER A 68 13.56 -34.70 -5.88
C SER A 68 13.63 -35.88 -4.91
N GLN A 69 13.49 -35.61 -3.60
CA GLN A 69 13.49 -36.64 -2.55
C GLN A 69 12.28 -37.59 -2.68
N VAL A 70 11.11 -37.03 -3.01
CA VAL A 70 9.90 -37.83 -3.23
C VAL A 70 10.02 -38.70 -4.49
N GLU A 71 10.59 -38.16 -5.57
CA GLU A 71 10.83 -38.90 -6.81
C GLU A 71 11.84 -40.04 -6.62
N GLU A 72 12.91 -39.82 -5.86
CA GLU A 72 13.87 -40.85 -5.47
C GLU A 72 13.20 -41.97 -4.65
N LEU A 73 12.42 -41.61 -3.62
CA LEU A 73 11.67 -42.57 -2.80
C LEU A 73 10.66 -43.38 -3.62
N LEU A 74 9.93 -42.73 -4.53
CA LEU A 74 9.02 -43.41 -5.46
C LEU A 74 9.75 -44.39 -6.38
N GLY A 75 10.95 -44.03 -6.84
CA GLY A 75 11.81 -44.90 -7.65
C GLY A 75 12.23 -46.17 -6.92
N HIS A 76 12.67 -46.05 -5.67
CA HIS A 76 13.05 -47.20 -4.83
C HIS A 76 11.86 -48.09 -4.47
N ILE A 77 10.69 -47.50 -4.18
CA ILE A 77 9.45 -48.26 -3.93
C ILE A 77 9.04 -49.03 -5.20
N ALA A 78 9.19 -48.45 -6.39
CA ALA A 78 8.87 -49.11 -7.65
C ALA A 78 9.87 -50.22 -8.02
N ALA A 79 11.13 -50.09 -7.60
CA ALA A 79 12.16 -51.12 -7.76
C ALA A 79 12.00 -52.30 -6.80
N GLY A 80 11.22 -52.13 -5.72
CA GLY A 80 10.97 -53.17 -4.71
C GLY A 80 12.11 -53.30 -3.69
N ASP A 81 12.95 -52.28 -3.55
CA ASP A 81 14.05 -52.27 -2.57
C ASP A 81 13.50 -52.06 -1.15
N GLU A 82 13.99 -52.82 -0.16
CA GLU A 82 13.70 -52.56 1.24
C GLU A 82 14.44 -51.29 1.70
N LEU A 83 13.67 -50.22 1.96
CA LEU A 83 14.19 -48.95 2.45
C LEU A 83 14.70 -49.09 3.90
N VAL A 84 16.00 -49.31 4.06
CA VAL A 84 16.67 -49.28 5.37
C VAL A 84 17.05 -47.84 5.69
N PHE A 85 16.25 -47.19 6.53
CA PHE A 85 16.60 -45.88 7.08
C PHE A 85 17.58 -46.10 8.24
N GLU A 86 18.89 -46.00 7.97
CA GLU A 86 19.86 -45.89 9.07
C GLU A 86 19.68 -44.52 9.74
N GLU A 87 19.37 -44.52 11.04
CA GLU A 87 19.41 -43.32 11.87
C GLU A 87 20.87 -42.85 12.01
N ALA A 88 21.36 -42.14 11.00
CA ALA A 88 22.61 -41.40 11.13
C ALA A 88 22.42 -40.34 12.22
N PRO A 89 23.33 -40.24 13.22
CA PRO A 89 23.24 -39.23 14.25
C PRO A 89 23.27 -37.84 13.60
N LEU A 90 22.28 -37.02 13.96
CA LEU A 90 22.12 -35.65 13.47
C LEU A 90 23.45 -34.90 13.57
N PRO A 91 23.91 -34.21 12.50
CA PRO A 91 25.06 -33.32 12.59
C PRO A 91 24.78 -32.26 13.65
N VAL A 92 25.63 -32.21 14.67
CA VAL A 92 25.63 -31.18 15.71
C VAL A 92 25.47 -29.81 15.07
N GLU A 93 24.40 -29.11 15.46
CA GLU A 93 24.13 -27.74 15.02
C GLU A 93 25.37 -26.87 15.30
N LYS A 94 26.08 -26.47 14.23
CA LYS A 94 27.08 -25.40 14.35
C LYS A 94 26.33 -24.12 14.73
N PRO A 95 26.78 -23.36 15.74
CA PRO A 95 26.08 -22.18 16.20
C PRO A 95 25.93 -21.19 15.04
N LYS A 96 24.67 -20.85 14.71
CA LYS A 96 24.33 -19.82 13.71
C LYS A 96 25.08 -18.55 14.09
N GLN A 97 26.02 -18.14 13.24
CA GLN A 97 26.67 -16.84 13.36
C GLN A 97 25.57 -15.77 13.39
N LYS A 98 25.47 -15.05 14.52
CA LYS A 98 24.57 -13.91 14.67
C LYS A 98 24.88 -12.94 13.53
N LYS A 99 23.89 -12.70 12.66
CA LYS A 99 23.97 -11.59 11.70
C LYS A 99 24.19 -10.31 12.50
N LYS A 100 25.26 -9.59 12.21
CA LYS A 100 25.57 -8.28 12.81
C LYS A 100 24.35 -7.38 12.58
N LYS A 101 23.66 -7.01 13.66
CA LYS A 101 22.65 -5.95 13.61
C LYS A 101 23.36 -4.65 13.23
N LEU A 102 22.72 -3.87 12.38
CA LEU A 102 23.19 -2.54 11.98
C LEU A 102 23.31 -1.64 13.22
N LEU A 103 24.50 -1.06 13.42
CA LEU A 103 24.85 -0.02 14.40
C LEU A 103 24.19 1.32 14.03
N MET A 104 22.85 1.39 14.05
CA MET A 104 22.12 2.67 13.90
C MET A 104 20.94 2.80 14.86
N LEU A 105 20.84 1.93 15.87
CA LEU A 105 19.74 1.91 16.84
C LEU A 105 20.20 1.91 18.31
N GLU A 106 21.49 2.16 18.56
CA GLU A 106 22.09 2.19 19.91
C GLU A 106 22.34 3.63 20.42
N ASP A 107 22.15 4.65 19.57
CA ASP A 107 22.35 6.08 19.91
C ASP A 107 21.03 6.83 20.24
N MET A 108 19.93 6.13 20.54
CA MET A 108 18.66 6.75 20.95
C MET A 108 18.22 6.41 22.38
N GLU A 109 19.02 5.69 23.15
CA GLU A 109 18.70 5.32 24.55
C GLU A 109 19.48 6.12 25.61
N GLU A 110 20.31 7.10 25.23
CA GLU A 110 20.90 8.06 26.18
C GLU A 110 20.53 9.49 25.77
N GLY A 111 19.56 10.10 26.46
CA GLY A 111 19.24 11.52 26.30
C GLY A 111 17.84 11.94 26.72
N ASP A 112 17.37 11.56 27.91
CA ASP A 112 16.36 12.34 28.61
C ASP A 112 17.05 13.59 29.19
N HIS A 113 16.87 14.73 28.54
CA HIS A 113 17.06 16.04 29.14
C HIS A 113 16.06 17.02 28.50
N VAL A 114 15.03 17.33 29.29
CA VAL A 114 14.11 18.44 29.10
C VAL A 114 14.83 19.72 29.52
N GLU A 115 15.11 20.63 28.59
CA GLU A 115 15.22 22.05 28.89
C GLU A 115 14.46 22.84 27.81
N ASP A 116 13.38 23.48 28.25
CA ASP A 116 12.73 24.59 27.58
C ASP A 116 13.74 25.73 27.41
N GLU A 117 13.87 26.28 26.20
CA GLU A 117 14.21 27.70 26.04
C GLU A 117 13.72 28.23 24.68
N ASP A 118 12.90 29.28 24.77
CA ASP A 118 12.44 30.11 23.68
C ASP A 118 13.63 30.85 23.04
N GLU A 119 13.78 30.80 21.71
CA GLU A 119 14.39 31.95 21.03
C GLU A 119 13.88 32.16 19.59
N ILE A 120 13.42 33.39 19.38
CA ILE A 120 13.00 34.01 18.14
C ILE A 120 14.26 34.43 17.38
N GLY A 121 14.40 34.01 16.12
CA GLY A 121 15.52 34.40 15.26
C GLY A 121 15.10 34.54 13.80
N ASP A 122 14.62 35.73 13.48
CA ASP A 122 14.42 36.27 12.13
C ASP A 122 15.78 36.51 11.45
N SER A 123 15.98 36.01 10.23
CA SER A 123 17.03 36.51 9.34
C SER A 123 16.70 36.25 7.87
N GLU A 124 16.37 37.35 7.21
CA GLU A 124 16.20 37.60 5.78
C GLU A 124 17.37 37.13 4.89
N GLU A 125 16.99 36.76 3.66
CA GLU A 125 17.62 37.09 2.36
C GLU A 125 19.09 36.69 2.06
N SER A 126 19.25 35.80 1.06
CA SER A 126 20.29 36.03 0.03
C SER A 126 19.89 35.36 -1.29
N SER A 127 19.63 36.23 -2.26
CA SER A 127 19.54 35.99 -3.70
C SER A 127 20.91 35.62 -4.29
N SER A 128 20.93 34.64 -5.21
CA SER A 128 21.86 34.64 -6.35
C SER A 128 21.41 33.61 -7.40
N GLU A 129 20.88 34.13 -8.50
CA GLU A 129 20.74 33.47 -9.80
C GLU A 129 22.13 33.20 -10.39
N GLU A 130 22.34 32.04 -11.04
CA GLU A 130 23.04 31.91 -12.34
C GLU A 130 22.61 30.60 -13.04
N ASP A 131 22.63 30.65 -14.36
CA ASP A 131 21.89 29.90 -15.37
C ASP A 131 22.82 28.88 -16.09
N GLU A 132 22.33 27.66 -16.39
CA GLU A 132 22.42 27.01 -17.71
C GLU A 132 22.00 25.52 -17.70
N PRO A 133 21.47 24.98 -18.82
CA PRO A 133 20.57 23.82 -18.81
C PRO A 133 21.18 22.55 -19.43
N SER A 134 20.98 21.39 -18.79
CA SER A 134 21.29 20.07 -19.38
C SER A 134 20.03 19.20 -19.58
N ALA A 135 20.06 18.45 -20.67
CA ALA A 135 18.92 17.87 -21.37
C ALA A 135 18.23 16.65 -20.70
N LYS A 136 16.89 16.71 -20.69
CA LYS A 136 15.96 15.67 -21.19
C LYS A 136 16.01 14.25 -20.56
N LYS A 137 15.16 14.05 -19.54
CA LYS A 137 14.32 12.83 -19.42
C LYS A 137 12.90 13.22 -19.01
N VAL A 138 12.01 13.25 -20.00
CA VAL A 138 10.57 13.45 -19.84
C VAL A 138 10.02 12.22 -19.10
N ARG A 139 9.69 12.40 -17.82
CA ARG A 139 8.80 11.51 -17.09
C ARG A 139 7.38 11.88 -17.52
N LEU A 140 6.70 10.94 -18.15
CA LEU A 140 5.28 11.01 -18.49
C LEU A 140 4.52 10.92 -17.16
N ASP A 141 4.13 12.06 -16.58
CA ASP A 141 3.32 12.11 -15.38
C ASP A 141 1.84 12.11 -15.77
N GLU A 142 1.20 11.00 -15.46
CA GLU A 142 -0.19 10.65 -15.69
C GLU A 142 -1.08 11.42 -14.71
N SER A 143 -1.41 12.66 -15.07
CA SER A 143 -2.23 13.58 -14.28
C SER A 143 -3.69 13.61 -14.78
N ASP A 144 -4.29 12.43 -14.95
CA ASP A 144 -5.72 12.28 -15.28
C ASP A 144 -6.42 11.18 -14.46
N SER A 145 -5.94 10.91 -13.24
CA SER A 145 -6.50 9.89 -12.33
C SER A 145 -7.16 10.46 -11.07
N GLU A 146 -7.34 11.78 -10.97
CA GLU A 146 -7.89 12.43 -9.76
C GLU A 146 -9.43 12.59 -9.74
N GLU A 147 -10.16 12.25 -10.82
CA GLU A 147 -11.62 12.46 -10.87
C GLU A 147 -12.48 11.20 -10.68
N GLU A 148 -11.92 9.99 -10.57
CA GLU A 148 -12.69 8.74 -10.37
C GLU A 148 -12.63 8.14 -8.95
N GLN A 149 -11.96 8.77 -7.98
CA GLN A 149 -11.82 8.26 -6.60
C GLN A 149 -12.74 8.91 -5.55
N GLU A 150 -13.91 9.44 -5.93
CA GLU A 150 -14.89 9.99 -4.96
C GLU A 150 -16.13 9.11 -4.72
N GLN A 151 -16.11 7.82 -5.10
CA GLN A 151 -17.15 6.84 -4.72
C GLN A 151 -16.53 5.54 -4.21
N GLY A 152 -16.42 5.40 -2.89
CA GLY A 152 -16.06 4.14 -2.24
C GLY A 152 -15.15 4.30 -1.03
N ASP A 153 -15.53 5.12 -0.06
CA ASP A 153 -14.92 5.12 1.28
C ASP A 153 -16.05 5.09 2.31
N GLU A 154 -16.84 4.03 2.24
CA GLU A 154 -17.80 3.64 3.27
C GLU A 154 -17.33 2.27 3.77
N GLU A 155 -17.04 2.20 5.07
CA GLU A 155 -16.61 1.03 5.85
C GLU A 155 -15.12 0.61 5.74
N MET A 156 -14.24 1.43 6.29
CA MET A 156 -13.09 0.90 7.04
C MET A 156 -12.90 1.75 8.30
N ALA A 157 -13.53 1.32 9.39
CA ALA A 157 -13.18 1.79 10.71
C ALA A 157 -11.69 1.45 10.93
N PRO A 158 -10.83 2.39 11.33
CA PRO A 158 -9.53 2.03 11.84
C PRO A 158 -9.79 1.35 13.18
N GLU A 159 -9.57 0.05 13.21
CA GLU A 159 -9.31 -0.71 14.43
C GLU A 159 -7.95 -0.25 14.96
N GLU A 160 -7.90 0.99 15.48
CA GLU A 160 -6.89 1.35 16.47
C GLU A 160 -7.47 0.98 17.83
N GLY A 161 -7.44 -0.34 18.07
CA GLY A 161 -7.38 -0.85 19.42
C GLY A 161 -6.06 -0.36 20.00
N ASP A 162 -6.16 0.67 20.84
CA ASP A 162 -5.13 0.99 21.82
C ASP A 162 -5.14 -0.15 22.85
N GLU A 163 -4.63 -1.32 22.44
CA GLU A 163 -4.30 -2.42 23.35
C GLU A 163 -2.96 -2.12 24.01
N GLU A 164 -2.84 -0.96 24.67
CA GLU A 164 -1.90 -0.86 25.78
C GLU A 164 -2.53 -1.58 26.97
N ALA A 165 -2.30 -2.89 27.01
CA ALA A 165 -2.32 -3.63 28.25
C ALA A 165 -1.22 -3.03 29.15
N GLU A 166 -1.55 -2.04 29.98
CA GLU A 166 -0.65 -1.59 31.05
C GLU A 166 -0.53 -2.74 32.06
N GLU A 167 0.56 -3.48 31.91
CA GLU A 167 1.19 -4.30 32.92
C GLU A 167 1.63 -3.39 34.08
N GLY A 168 1.12 -3.66 35.30
CA GLY A 168 1.60 -3.05 36.53
C GLY A 168 0.71 -1.96 37.15
N ASP A 169 0.86 -1.81 38.46
CA ASP A 169 0.06 -1.07 39.46
C ASP A 169 0.01 0.47 39.28
N SER A 170 -0.20 0.95 38.04
CA SER A 170 -0.33 2.38 37.71
C SER A 170 -1.79 2.82 37.74
N LYS A 171 -2.04 4.09 38.12
CA LYS A 171 -3.38 4.68 38.09
C LYS A 171 -3.86 4.73 36.63
N ARG A 172 -5.05 4.16 36.37
CA ARG A 172 -5.69 4.20 35.04
C ARG A 172 -5.77 5.64 34.52
N LYS A 173 -5.09 5.90 33.40
CA LYS A 173 -5.17 7.20 32.70
C LYS A 173 -6.54 7.34 32.03
N ILE A 174 -6.96 8.60 31.81
CA ILE A 174 -8.17 8.91 31.05
C ILE A 174 -7.91 8.71 29.56
N THR A 175 -8.83 8.04 28.85
CA THR A 175 -8.72 7.86 27.40
C THR A 175 -8.98 9.17 26.64
N TYR A 176 -8.38 9.30 25.45
CA TYR A 176 -8.56 10.51 24.62
C TYR A 176 -10.03 10.79 24.28
N GLN A 177 -10.81 9.73 24.08
CA GLN A 177 -12.25 9.82 23.80
C GLN A 177 -13.01 10.46 24.97
N MET A 178 -12.74 10.00 26.20
CA MET A 178 -13.34 10.55 27.43
C MET A 178 -12.84 11.97 27.72
N ALA A 179 -11.56 12.26 27.45
CA ALA A 179 -10.99 13.58 27.68
C ALA A 179 -11.54 14.65 26.72
N LYS A 180 -11.83 14.30 25.46
CA LYS A 180 -12.29 15.25 24.43
C LYS A 180 -13.80 15.34 24.26
N ASN A 181 -14.57 14.33 24.68
CA ASN A 181 -16.05 14.32 24.61
C ASN A 181 -16.63 14.80 23.27
N LYS A 182 -15.97 14.43 22.15
CA LYS A 182 -16.35 14.89 20.81
C LYS A 182 -17.65 14.25 20.29
N GLY A 183 -18.01 13.06 20.78
CA GLY A 183 -19.20 12.32 20.33
C GLY A 183 -19.14 11.86 18.86
N LEU A 184 -20.30 11.54 18.29
CA LEU A 184 -20.45 11.02 16.93
C LEU A 184 -20.44 12.14 15.87
N THR A 185 -19.30 12.83 15.69
CA THR A 185 -19.16 13.88 14.67
C THR A 185 -18.77 13.31 13.31
N ALA A 186 -19.34 13.86 12.22
CA ALA A 186 -18.96 13.50 10.85
C ALA A 186 -17.48 13.80 10.54
N ARG A 187 -16.87 12.96 9.69
CA ARG A 187 -15.48 13.15 9.22
C ARG A 187 -15.36 14.43 8.39
N LYS A 188 -14.44 15.32 8.79
CA LYS A 188 -14.11 16.57 8.08
C LYS A 188 -12.85 16.39 7.24
N LYS A 189 -12.85 16.90 6.00
CA LYS A 189 -11.66 16.94 5.12
C LYS A 189 -10.54 17.73 5.78
N LYS A 190 -9.26 17.34 5.58
CA LYS A 190 -8.09 17.97 6.21
C LYS A 190 -8.03 19.48 5.97
N ASP A 191 -8.41 19.93 4.77
CA ASP A 191 -8.41 21.36 4.39
C ASP A 191 -9.38 22.20 5.20
N GLN A 192 -10.49 21.59 5.63
CA GLN A 192 -11.50 22.31 6.42
C GLN A 192 -11.04 22.55 7.85
N ARG A 193 -9.97 21.89 8.31
CA ARG A 193 -9.35 22.12 9.62
C ARG A 193 -8.61 23.46 9.67
N ASN A 194 -8.08 23.94 8.54
CA ASN A 194 -7.31 25.19 8.47
C ASN A 194 -7.92 26.16 7.44
N ILE A 195 -8.47 27.27 7.94
CA ILE A 195 -9.18 28.29 7.13
C ILE A 195 -8.28 28.86 6.04
N ARG A 196 -6.99 29.11 6.34
CA ARG A 196 -6.00 29.62 5.37
C ARG A 196 -5.81 28.64 4.21
N VAL A 197 -5.63 27.35 4.52
CA VAL A 197 -5.43 26.31 3.49
C VAL A 197 -6.68 26.13 2.64
N LYS A 198 -7.87 26.14 3.25
CA LYS A 198 -9.16 26.12 2.53
C LYS A 198 -9.28 27.28 1.55
N ASN A 199 -8.99 28.50 2.00
CA ASN A 199 -9.11 29.69 1.16
C ASN A 199 -8.07 29.73 0.03
N ARG A 200 -6.83 29.30 0.29
CA ARG A 200 -5.79 29.13 -0.73
C ARG A 200 -6.23 28.16 -1.83
N ARG A 201 -6.72 26.98 -1.46
CA ARG A 201 -7.20 25.97 -2.43
C ARG A 201 -8.44 26.45 -3.18
N LYS A 202 -9.38 27.12 -2.49
CA LYS A 202 -10.56 27.73 -3.13
C LYS A 202 -10.16 28.75 -4.19
N PHE A 203 -9.18 29.61 -3.90
CA PHE A 203 -8.65 30.60 -4.84
C PHE A 203 -7.96 29.94 -6.04
N GLN A 204 -7.09 28.96 -5.81
CA GLN A 204 -6.43 28.20 -6.88
C GLN A 204 -7.43 27.53 -7.82
N LYS A 205 -8.45 26.84 -7.27
CA LYS A 205 -9.53 26.22 -8.07
C LYS A 205 -10.32 27.27 -8.86
N ALA A 206 -10.58 28.44 -8.28
CA ALA A 206 -11.25 29.53 -8.98
C ALA A 206 -10.41 30.11 -10.12
N LEU A 207 -9.09 30.24 -9.94
CA LEU A 207 -8.17 30.68 -11.01
C LEU A 207 -8.16 29.70 -12.17
N VAL A 208 -8.10 28.39 -11.92
CA VAL A 208 -8.15 27.35 -12.96
C VAL A 208 -9.48 27.42 -13.73
N ARG A 209 -10.61 27.49 -13.02
CA ARG A 209 -11.94 27.63 -13.65
C ARG A 209 -12.02 28.90 -14.51
N ARG A 210 -11.49 30.02 -14.02
CA ARG A 210 -11.44 31.28 -14.77
C ARG A 210 -10.65 31.15 -16.07
N LYS A 211 -9.51 30.44 -16.07
CA LYS A 211 -8.71 30.19 -17.29
C LYS A 211 -9.51 29.44 -18.37
N GLY A 212 -10.48 28.60 -17.98
CA GLY A 212 -11.38 27.91 -18.90
C GLY A 212 -12.43 28.83 -19.53
N THR A 213 -13.04 29.73 -18.74
CA THR A 213 -14.07 30.67 -19.24
C THR A 213 -13.48 31.84 -20.01
N VAL A 214 -12.41 32.45 -19.48
CA VAL A 214 -11.78 33.65 -20.00
C VAL A 214 -10.30 33.38 -20.21
N ARG A 215 -9.83 33.56 -21.43
CA ARG A 215 -8.39 33.46 -21.75
C ARG A 215 -7.67 34.64 -21.12
N ALA A 216 -6.63 34.37 -20.32
CA ALA A 216 -5.74 35.39 -19.83
C ALA A 216 -4.91 36.00 -20.97
N VAL A 217 -4.49 37.25 -20.81
CA VAL A 217 -3.54 37.91 -21.72
C VAL A 217 -2.22 37.14 -21.67
N ARG A 218 -1.66 36.82 -22.83
CA ARG A 218 -0.35 36.18 -22.97
C ARG A 218 0.65 37.22 -23.47
N THR A 219 1.80 37.29 -22.83
CA THR A 219 2.96 38.06 -23.29
C THR A 219 3.87 37.14 -24.10
N GLU A 220 4.36 37.61 -25.24
CA GLU A 220 5.32 36.88 -26.05
C GLU A 220 6.71 37.02 -25.43
N THR A 221 7.26 35.95 -24.87
CA THR A 221 8.64 35.92 -24.35
C THR A 221 9.65 35.54 -25.43
N THR A 222 9.21 34.77 -26.43
CA THR A 222 10.02 34.33 -27.57
C THR A 222 9.32 34.69 -28.88
N ARG A 223 10.07 34.68 -29.99
CA ARG A 223 9.52 34.89 -31.33
C ARG A 223 8.43 33.84 -31.63
N TYR A 224 7.46 34.22 -32.47
CA TYR A 224 6.30 33.39 -32.82
C TYR A 224 6.63 31.91 -33.05
N ALA A 225 6.21 31.07 -32.10
CA ALA A 225 6.39 29.61 -32.12
C ALA A 225 5.18 28.85 -32.69
N GLY A 226 4.13 29.56 -33.11
CA GLY A 226 2.86 28.97 -33.52
C GLY A 226 1.84 28.81 -32.38
N GLU A 227 0.64 28.35 -32.73
CA GLU A 227 -0.48 28.15 -31.80
C GLU A 227 -0.40 26.77 -31.12
N ALA A 228 0.13 26.72 -29.89
CA ALA A 228 0.35 25.47 -29.16
C ALA A 228 -0.88 24.57 -29.00
N THR A 229 -2.09 25.15 -28.88
CA THR A 229 -3.35 24.41 -28.72
C THR A 229 -4.08 24.15 -30.05
N GLY A 230 -3.52 24.59 -31.18
CA GLY A 230 -4.12 24.47 -32.50
C GLY A 230 -5.17 25.53 -32.84
N ILE A 231 -5.43 25.68 -34.14
CA ILE A 231 -6.37 26.65 -34.72
C ILE A 231 -7.64 25.91 -35.18
N LYS A 232 -8.81 26.36 -34.72
CA LYS A 232 -10.11 25.85 -35.18
C LYS A 232 -10.74 26.83 -36.18
N ALA A 233 -10.67 26.51 -37.46
CA ALA A 233 -11.08 27.41 -38.56
C ALA A 233 -12.56 27.84 -38.51
N PHE A 234 -13.47 26.96 -38.03
CA PHE A 234 -14.91 27.22 -38.06
C PHE A 234 -15.46 27.98 -36.84
N ILE A 235 -14.64 28.27 -35.83
CA ILE A 235 -15.12 28.90 -34.59
C ILE A 235 -14.93 30.42 -34.66
N LYS A 236 -16.03 31.18 -34.58
CA LYS A 236 -16.04 32.63 -34.45
C LYS A 236 -16.28 33.02 -32.99
N ARG A 237 -15.34 33.75 -32.36
CA ARG A 237 -15.42 34.18 -30.94
C ARG A 237 -15.69 35.68 -30.75
N SER A 238 -16.06 36.41 -31.80
CA SER A 238 -16.36 37.84 -31.73
C SER A 238 -17.75 38.13 -31.15
N ILE A 239 -17.89 39.27 -30.48
CA ILE A 239 -19.19 39.79 -29.99
C ILE A 239 -19.90 40.45 -31.19
N LYS A 240 -21.13 40.02 -31.49
CA LYS A 240 -21.96 40.67 -32.52
C LYS A 240 -22.60 41.93 -31.95
N ILE A 241 -22.37 43.07 -32.59
CA ILE A 241 -23.06 44.32 -32.28
C ILE A 241 -24.44 44.25 -32.93
N LYS A 242 -25.48 44.64 -32.18
CA LYS A 242 -26.87 44.71 -32.65
C LYS A 242 -27.19 46.13 -33.09
#